data_AF-A0A1H6AAA3-F1
#
_entry.id   AF-A0A1H6AAA3-F1
#
_cell.length_a   1.000
_cell.length_b   1.000
_cell.length_c   1.000
_cell.angle_alpha   90.00
_cell.angle_beta   90.00
_cell.angle_gamma   90.00
#
_symmetry.space_group_name_H-M   'P 1'
#
loop_
_entity.id
_entity.type
_entity.pdbx_description
1 polymer ?
#
loop_
_entity_poly.entity_id
_entity_poly.type
_entity_poly.pdbx_seq_one_letter_code
_entity_poly.pdbx_strand_id
1 'polypeptide(L)'
;MGSGWRDWQPGDTVTEPFIQGYLQDQTVMVFASGTARDAAITSPQRGMCVYLLDTKRFSIYESSAPAGWISSIQIGEWSTYTPQLLGSIQNFGAGNGSATGRWARWGSLVTFYAEIVYGSTSTSALGNLSMTLPATGPRTGNEQWVDCSLKDASAGRIFPGQAGPLAAASVPLYTQSGTGGSLERMTDISPAGQVVTNTGDAIRMWGQYEVAV
;
A
#
# COMPACT_ATOMS: atom_id res chain seq x y z
N MET A 1 15.69 -26.15 8.77
CA MET A 1 14.99 -25.34 9.79
C MET A 1 16.07 -24.70 10.62
N GLY A 2 15.97 -23.41 10.99
CA GLY A 2 16.97 -22.77 11.83
C GLY A 2 17.17 -23.55 13.13
N SER A 3 18.42 -23.85 13.48
CA SER A 3 18.78 -24.68 14.64
C SER A 3 18.42 -24.06 16.00
N GLY A 4 17.95 -22.81 16.01
CA GLY A 4 17.61 -22.04 17.21
C GLY A 4 18.85 -21.55 17.95
N TRP A 5 18.73 -21.45 19.27
CA TRP A 5 19.83 -21.03 20.15
C TRP A 5 20.54 -22.23 20.76
N ARG A 6 21.86 -22.10 20.97
CA ARG A 6 22.68 -23.07 21.70
C ARG A 6 23.39 -22.37 22.85
N ASP A 7 23.33 -22.98 24.03
CA ASP A 7 24.18 -22.63 25.16
C ASP A 7 25.58 -23.23 24.96
N TRP A 8 26.60 -22.40 24.85
CA TRP A 8 27.97 -22.84 24.57
C TRP A 8 28.75 -23.01 25.86
N GLN A 9 29.38 -24.17 26.04
CA GLN A 9 30.24 -24.41 27.19
C GLN A 9 31.71 -24.09 26.86
N PRO A 10 32.51 -23.61 27.82
CA PRO A 10 33.94 -23.42 27.60
C PRO A 10 34.62 -24.72 27.14
N GLY A 11 35.36 -24.65 26.03
CA GLY A 11 36.04 -25.80 25.43
C GLY A 11 35.22 -26.54 24.37
N ASP A 12 33.97 -26.15 24.11
CA ASP A 12 33.18 -26.69 23.00
C ASP A 12 33.88 -26.44 21.65
N THR A 13 33.98 -27.48 20.82
CA THR A 13 34.48 -27.34 19.46
C THR A 13 33.39 -26.75 18.56
N VAL A 14 33.69 -25.60 17.96
CA VAL A 14 32.84 -24.95 16.97
C VAL A 14 33.11 -25.58 15.60
N THR A 15 32.17 -26.36 15.09
CA THR A 15 32.26 -27.05 13.80
C THR A 15 31.52 -26.25 12.71
N GLU A 16 31.85 -26.51 11.44
CA GLU A 16 31.19 -25.89 10.28
C GLU A 16 29.65 -25.99 10.32
N PRO A 17 29.04 -27.16 10.65
CA PRO A 17 27.59 -27.26 10.77
C PRO A 17 27.01 -26.37 11.87
N PHE A 18 27.77 -26.13 12.95
CA PHE A 18 27.31 -25.25 14.00
C PHE A 18 27.41 -23.77 13.61
N ILE A 19 28.47 -23.36 12.91
CA ILE A 19 28.57 -21.99 12.40
C ILE A 19 27.45 -21.73 11.40
N GLN A 20 27.29 -22.60 10.41
CA GLN A 20 26.27 -22.43 9.39
C GLN A 20 24.87 -22.42 10.03
N GLY A 21 24.56 -23.44 10.83
CA GLY A 21 23.20 -23.65 11.35
C GLY A 21 22.79 -22.79 12.54
N TYR A 22 23.68 -22.50 13.49
CA TYR A 22 23.35 -21.71 14.71
C TYR A 22 23.67 -20.23 14.59
N LEU A 23 24.59 -19.82 13.69
CA LEU A 23 25.07 -18.44 13.61
C LEU A 23 24.74 -17.82 12.25
N GLN A 24 25.26 -18.37 11.15
CA GLN A 24 25.23 -17.69 9.85
C GLN A 24 23.82 -17.68 9.24
N ASP A 25 23.14 -18.83 9.19
CA ASP A 25 21.78 -18.96 8.64
C ASP A 25 20.69 -18.28 9.51
N GLN A 26 21.01 -17.88 10.74
CA GLN A 26 20.08 -17.27 11.69
C GLN A 26 20.31 -15.78 11.94
N THR A 27 21.42 -15.23 11.43
CA THR A 27 21.65 -13.77 11.43
C THR A 27 20.84 -13.09 10.33
N VAL A 28 20.47 -11.83 10.55
CA VAL A 28 19.90 -11.00 9.47
C VAL A 28 21.02 -10.68 8.48
N MET A 29 21.00 -11.34 7.32
CA MET A 29 21.94 -11.04 6.24
C MET A 29 21.54 -9.75 5.51
N VAL A 30 22.52 -8.94 5.10
CA VAL A 30 22.27 -7.66 4.41
C VAL A 30 22.71 -7.76 2.95
N PHE A 31 21.82 -7.41 2.02
CA PHE A 31 22.10 -7.43 0.57
C PHE A 31 21.77 -6.09 -0.10
N ALA A 32 22.44 -5.81 -1.22
CA ALA A 32 22.16 -4.62 -2.01
C ALA A 32 20.73 -4.61 -2.59
N SER A 33 20.25 -5.77 -3.08
CA SER A 33 18.94 -5.94 -3.70
C SER A 33 18.43 -7.37 -3.60
N GLY A 34 17.16 -7.58 -3.96
CA GLY A 34 16.57 -8.93 -4.06
C GLY A 34 17.34 -9.84 -5.03
N THR A 35 17.78 -9.30 -6.18
CA THR A 35 18.59 -10.05 -7.15
C THR A 35 19.95 -10.46 -6.59
N ALA A 36 20.62 -9.58 -5.84
CA ALA A 36 21.91 -9.89 -5.21
C ALA A 36 21.75 -10.98 -4.14
N ARG A 37 20.66 -10.93 -3.37
CA ARG A 37 20.29 -11.98 -2.41
C ARG A 37 20.03 -13.30 -3.12
N ASP A 38 19.20 -13.31 -4.16
CA ASP A 38 18.81 -14.54 -4.87
C ASP A 38 20.00 -15.21 -5.58
N ALA A 39 21.00 -14.43 -5.98
CA ALA A 39 22.26 -14.95 -6.50
C ALA A 39 23.18 -15.55 -5.41
N ALA A 40 23.19 -14.96 -4.21
CA ALA A 40 24.01 -15.42 -3.09
C ALA A 40 23.39 -16.62 -2.34
N ILE A 41 22.06 -16.69 -2.27
CA ILE A 41 21.31 -17.71 -1.54
C ILE A 41 20.52 -18.54 -2.55
N THR A 42 21.15 -19.55 -3.12
CA THR A 42 20.51 -20.45 -4.11
C THR A 42 19.61 -21.50 -3.49
N SER A 43 19.76 -21.77 -2.19
CA SER A 43 19.00 -22.78 -1.43
C SER A 43 18.48 -22.24 -0.09
N PRO A 44 17.58 -21.24 -0.11
CA PRO A 44 17.07 -20.61 1.11
C PRO A 44 16.23 -21.58 1.96
N GLN A 45 16.31 -21.45 3.28
CA GLN A 45 15.54 -22.22 4.24
C GLN A 45 14.42 -21.38 4.87
N ARG A 46 13.31 -22.04 5.22
CA ARG A 46 12.18 -21.39 5.89
C ARG A 46 12.63 -20.67 7.17
N GLY A 47 12.21 -19.42 7.31
CA GLY A 47 12.55 -18.56 8.44
C GLY A 47 13.86 -17.79 8.31
N MET A 48 14.61 -17.97 7.22
CA MET A 48 15.76 -17.09 6.93
C MET A 48 15.32 -15.64 6.80
N CYS A 49 16.01 -14.74 7.49
CA CYS A 49 15.73 -13.31 7.52
C CYS A 49 16.82 -12.51 6.82
N VAL A 50 16.44 -11.55 5.98
CA VAL A 50 17.37 -10.66 5.27
C VAL A 50 16.90 -9.21 5.32
N TYR A 51 17.83 -8.28 5.18
CA TYR A 51 17.57 -6.85 4.95
C TYR A 51 18.09 -6.44 3.57
N LEU A 52 17.25 -5.76 2.78
CA LEU A 52 17.60 -5.25 1.45
C LEU A 52 17.83 -3.73 1.50
N LEU A 53 18.98 -3.27 1.02
CA LEU A 53 19.37 -1.86 1.06
C LEU A 53 18.57 -0.99 0.08
N ASP A 54 18.29 -1.50 -1.12
CA ASP A 54 17.56 -0.79 -2.18
C ASP A 54 16.12 -0.41 -1.78
N THR A 55 15.43 -1.34 -1.13
CA THR A 55 14.03 -1.23 -0.75
C THR A 55 13.85 -0.91 0.73
N LYS A 56 14.93 -0.97 1.52
CA LYS A 56 14.93 -0.78 2.98
C LYS A 56 13.94 -1.73 3.68
N ARG A 57 13.91 -3.00 3.28
CA ARG A 57 12.92 -3.99 3.74
C ARG A 57 13.54 -5.21 4.38
N PHE A 58 12.92 -5.67 5.46
CA PHE A 58 13.11 -7.03 5.95
C PHE A 58 12.30 -8.01 5.10
N SER A 59 12.93 -9.11 4.71
CA SER A 59 12.26 -10.22 4.05
C SER A 59 12.52 -11.52 4.79
N ILE A 60 11.52 -12.39 4.84
CA ILE A 60 11.59 -13.72 5.42
C ILE A 60 11.31 -14.72 4.31
N TYR A 61 12.10 -15.78 4.22
CA TYR A 61 11.83 -16.86 3.28
C TYR A 61 10.76 -17.79 3.84
N GLU A 62 9.68 -17.99 3.08
CA GLU A 62 8.68 -19.03 3.32
C GLU A 62 8.84 -20.15 2.30
N SER A 63 8.82 -21.40 2.77
CA SER A 63 8.86 -22.59 1.90
C SER A 63 7.47 -23.17 1.63
N SER A 64 6.43 -22.68 2.33
CA SER A 64 5.02 -23.02 2.11
C SER A 64 4.31 -21.92 1.34
N ALA A 65 3.28 -22.27 0.58
CA ALA A 65 2.60 -21.36 -0.34
C ALA A 65 2.09 -20.05 0.34
N PRO A 66 2.37 -18.86 -0.25
CA PRO A 66 3.26 -18.65 -1.40
C PRO A 66 4.74 -18.84 -1.02
N ALA A 67 5.41 -19.79 -1.68
CA ALA A 67 6.81 -20.07 -1.45
C ALA A 67 7.68 -18.96 -2.07
N GLY A 68 8.64 -18.46 -1.32
CA GLY A 68 9.52 -17.37 -1.74
C GLY A 68 9.83 -16.39 -0.62
N TRP A 69 10.49 -15.30 -1.00
CA TRP A 69 10.81 -14.21 -0.08
C TRP A 69 9.61 -13.28 0.10
N ILE A 70 9.11 -13.21 1.33
CA ILE A 70 8.01 -12.33 1.70
C ILE A 70 8.59 -11.11 2.41
N SER A 71 8.33 -9.91 1.88
CA SER A 71 8.64 -8.67 2.61
C SER A 71 7.70 -8.56 3.81
N SER A 72 8.24 -8.70 5.02
CA SER A 72 7.42 -8.80 6.24
C SER A 72 7.13 -7.42 6.84
N ILE A 73 8.09 -6.49 6.74
CA ILE A 73 8.01 -5.16 7.35
C ILE A 73 8.74 -4.13 6.46
N GLN A 74 8.02 -3.08 6.05
CA GLN A 74 8.66 -1.87 5.54
C GLN A 74 9.20 -1.04 6.72
N ILE A 75 10.53 -0.85 6.77
CA ILE A 75 11.19 -0.01 7.77
C ILE A 75 11.77 1.20 7.05
N GLY A 76 11.23 2.38 7.35
CA GLY A 76 11.67 3.64 6.75
C GLY A 76 10.53 4.44 6.12
N GLU A 77 10.85 5.22 5.08
CA GLU A 77 9.91 6.10 4.39
C GLU A 77 8.76 5.33 3.71
N TRP A 78 7.64 6.00 3.48
CA TRP A 78 6.52 5.41 2.75
C TRP A 78 6.90 5.18 1.29
N SER A 79 6.48 4.05 0.72
CA SER A 79 6.65 3.76 -0.70
C SER A 79 5.72 4.67 -1.49
N THR A 80 6.19 5.27 -2.58
CA THR A 80 5.35 6.09 -3.46
C THR A 80 4.54 5.22 -4.42
N TYR A 81 3.35 5.69 -4.79
CA TYR A 81 2.57 5.14 -5.90
C TYR A 81 1.78 6.25 -6.57
N THR A 82 1.34 6.03 -7.81
CA THR A 82 0.50 6.99 -8.54
C THR A 82 -0.95 6.51 -8.51
N PRO A 83 -1.83 7.11 -7.68
CA PRO A 83 -3.24 6.78 -7.69
C PRO A 83 -3.88 7.23 -9.01
N GLN A 84 -4.92 6.53 -9.44
CA GLN A 84 -5.73 6.91 -10.58
C GLN A 84 -7.17 7.12 -10.10
N LEU A 85 -7.72 8.30 -10.38
CA LEU A 85 -9.15 8.55 -10.23
C LEU A 85 -9.86 8.07 -11.50
N LEU A 86 -10.65 7.03 -11.32
CA LEU A 86 -11.46 6.42 -12.36
C LEU A 86 -12.85 7.02 -12.32
N GLY A 87 -13.39 7.30 -13.50
CA GLY A 87 -14.80 7.61 -13.67
C GLY A 87 -15.42 6.56 -14.58
N SER A 88 -16.66 6.18 -14.33
CA SER A 88 -17.36 5.18 -15.14
C SER A 88 -17.54 5.59 -16.60
N ILE A 89 -17.39 6.88 -16.93
CA ILE A 89 -17.45 7.42 -18.29
C ILE A 89 -16.07 7.86 -18.77
N GLN A 90 -15.34 8.58 -17.92
CA GLN A 90 -14.02 9.13 -18.26
C GLN A 90 -13.13 9.13 -17.02
N ASN A 91 -11.86 8.78 -17.21
CA ASN A 91 -10.88 8.84 -16.14
C ASN A 91 -10.26 10.23 -16.04
N PHE A 92 -9.74 10.55 -14.85
CA PHE A 92 -8.97 11.76 -14.65
C PHE A 92 -7.69 11.73 -15.51
N GLY A 93 -7.43 12.84 -16.18
CA GLY A 93 -6.16 13.12 -16.83
C GLY A 93 -5.44 14.24 -16.08
N ALA A 94 -4.21 14.00 -15.62
CA ALA A 94 -3.51 14.94 -14.75
C ALA A 94 -3.35 16.33 -15.39
N GLY A 95 -2.96 16.43 -16.66
CA GLY A 95 -2.60 17.73 -17.24
C GLY A 95 -1.49 18.38 -16.41
N ASN A 96 -1.72 19.59 -15.92
CA ASN A 96 -0.86 20.29 -14.94
C ASN A 96 -1.27 20.08 -13.48
N GLY A 97 -2.28 19.26 -13.21
CA GLY A 97 -2.61 18.74 -11.87
C GLY A 97 -1.67 17.62 -11.43
N SER A 98 -1.96 17.00 -10.29
CA SER A 98 -1.10 15.96 -9.71
C SER A 98 -1.89 14.76 -9.22
N ALA A 99 -1.25 13.58 -9.30
CA ALA A 99 -1.71 12.35 -8.68
C ALA A 99 -0.58 11.77 -7.84
N THR A 100 -0.72 11.82 -6.52
CA THR A 100 0.33 11.44 -5.58
C THR A 100 -0.19 10.50 -4.53
N GLY A 101 0.50 9.38 -4.32
CA GLY A 101 0.15 8.41 -3.32
C GLY A 101 1.38 7.90 -2.58
N ARG A 102 1.15 7.45 -1.36
CA ARG A 102 2.16 6.84 -0.50
C ARG A 102 1.55 5.71 0.32
N TRP A 103 2.33 4.68 0.65
CA TRP A 103 1.87 3.55 1.44
C TRP A 103 2.99 2.83 2.22
N ALA A 104 2.58 2.02 3.19
CA ALA A 104 3.42 1.07 3.90
C ALA A 104 2.66 -0.23 4.13
N ARG A 105 3.40 -1.34 4.27
CA ARG A 105 2.86 -2.68 4.51
C ARG A 105 3.59 -3.39 5.64
N TRP A 106 2.81 -4.05 6.49
CA TRP A 106 3.26 -4.93 7.57
C TRP A 106 2.45 -6.22 7.54
N GLY A 107 3.09 -7.34 7.18
CA GLY A 107 2.37 -8.59 6.91
C GLY A 107 1.30 -8.40 5.82
N SER A 108 0.03 -8.68 6.11
CA SER A 108 -1.09 -8.47 5.17
C SER A 108 -1.70 -7.07 5.26
N LEU A 109 -1.41 -6.30 6.30
CA LEU A 109 -1.97 -4.97 6.51
C LEU A 109 -1.23 -3.92 5.66
N VAL A 110 -1.98 -3.16 4.89
CA VAL A 110 -1.53 -1.99 4.13
C VAL A 110 -2.15 -0.74 4.74
N THR A 111 -1.34 0.28 4.97
CA THR A 111 -1.81 1.65 5.25
C THR A 111 -1.39 2.57 4.12
N PHE A 112 -2.25 3.50 3.73
CA PHE A 112 -2.02 4.32 2.54
C PHE A 112 -2.67 5.70 2.62
N TYR A 113 -2.21 6.56 1.71
CA TYR A 113 -2.75 7.88 1.42
C TYR A 113 -2.62 8.14 -0.08
N ALA A 114 -3.68 8.66 -0.69
CA ALA A 114 -3.72 9.15 -2.07
C ALA A 114 -4.35 10.54 -2.12
N GLU A 115 -3.83 11.37 -3.01
CA GLU A 115 -4.35 12.68 -3.34
C GLU A 115 -4.30 12.90 -4.86
N ILE A 116 -5.41 13.38 -5.39
CA ILE A 116 -5.55 13.91 -6.74
C ILE A 116 -5.82 15.40 -6.60
N VAL A 117 -5.05 16.24 -7.29
CA VAL A 117 -5.27 17.69 -7.34
C VAL A 117 -5.52 18.10 -8.77
N TYR A 118 -6.62 18.80 -9.00
CA TYR A 118 -6.98 19.35 -10.29
C TYR A 118 -6.11 20.57 -10.61
N GLY A 119 -5.56 20.59 -11.82
CA GLY A 119 -4.93 21.75 -12.42
C GLY A 119 -5.84 22.36 -13.49
N SER A 120 -5.47 23.54 -14.00
CA SER A 120 -6.25 24.25 -15.02
C SER A 120 -6.35 23.54 -16.37
N THR A 121 -5.49 22.55 -16.62
CA THR A 121 -5.52 21.73 -17.84
C THR A 121 -5.78 20.25 -17.52
N SER A 122 -6.24 19.94 -16.31
CA SER A 122 -6.67 18.58 -15.97
C SER A 122 -7.93 18.21 -16.73
N THR A 123 -8.00 16.94 -17.13
CA THR A 123 -9.21 16.33 -17.67
C THR A 123 -9.99 15.71 -16.52
N SER A 124 -11.25 16.10 -16.34
CA SER A 124 -12.09 15.59 -15.25
C SER A 124 -12.42 14.12 -15.37
N ALA A 125 -12.45 13.41 -14.24
CA ALA A 125 -13.10 12.10 -14.18
C ALA A 125 -14.61 12.31 -14.21
N LEU A 126 -15.36 11.52 -15.00
CA LEU A 126 -16.80 11.67 -15.21
C LEU A 126 -17.58 10.42 -14.82
N GLY A 127 -18.79 10.62 -14.29
CA GLY A 127 -19.67 9.54 -13.84
C GLY A 127 -19.29 9.05 -12.43
N ASN A 128 -19.56 7.78 -12.14
CA ASN A 128 -19.31 7.21 -10.81
C ASN A 128 -17.81 7.09 -10.55
N LEU A 129 -17.34 7.71 -9.47
CA LEU A 129 -15.92 7.78 -9.16
C LEU A 129 -15.44 6.58 -8.33
N SER A 130 -14.22 6.15 -8.61
CA SER A 130 -13.42 5.24 -7.80
C SER A 130 -11.94 5.62 -7.85
N MET A 131 -11.14 5.20 -6.88
CA MET A 131 -9.70 5.48 -6.85
C MET A 131 -8.88 4.22 -6.63
N THR A 132 -7.74 4.09 -7.31
CA THR A 132 -6.88 2.90 -7.22
C THR A 132 -6.11 2.81 -5.89
N LEU A 133 -5.83 1.57 -5.47
CA LEU A 133 -5.02 1.25 -4.31
C LEU A 133 -3.54 1.00 -4.68
N PRO A 134 -2.60 1.14 -3.72
CA PRO A 134 -1.15 1.00 -3.96
C PRO A 134 -0.64 -0.43 -4.24
N ALA A 135 -1.37 -1.48 -3.85
CA ALA A 135 -0.95 -2.88 -4.01
C ALA A 135 -2.07 -3.74 -4.62
N THR A 136 -1.81 -5.04 -4.83
CA THR A 136 -2.83 -6.03 -5.22
C THR A 136 -4.07 -5.89 -4.33
N GLY A 137 -5.25 -6.09 -4.93
CA GLY A 137 -6.53 -5.70 -4.36
C GLY A 137 -6.77 -6.22 -2.93
N PRO A 138 -7.72 -5.58 -2.22
CA PRO A 138 -8.05 -5.92 -0.86
C PRO A 138 -8.63 -7.33 -0.80
N ARG A 139 -8.40 -8.01 0.33
CA ARG A 139 -9.07 -9.25 0.69
C ARG A 139 -10.58 -9.03 0.68
N THR A 140 -11.31 -9.90 -0.03
CA THR A 140 -12.77 -9.82 -0.11
C THR A 140 -13.44 -10.33 1.18
N GLY A 141 -14.63 -9.81 1.48
CA GLY A 141 -15.51 -10.36 2.51
C GLY A 141 -15.42 -9.73 3.91
N ASN A 142 -14.48 -8.80 4.15
CA ASN A 142 -14.40 -8.04 5.40
C ASN A 142 -14.57 -6.53 5.14
N GLU A 143 -15.28 -5.84 6.02
CA GLU A 143 -15.29 -4.38 6.03
C GLU A 143 -13.92 -3.87 6.48
N GLN A 144 -13.30 -3.04 5.65
CA GLN A 144 -11.98 -2.48 5.87
C GLN A 144 -12.09 -0.96 5.91
N TRP A 145 -11.30 -0.30 6.75
CA TRP A 145 -11.44 1.11 7.02
C TRP A 145 -10.75 1.96 5.96
N VAL A 146 -11.53 2.60 5.09
CA VAL A 146 -11.04 3.60 4.15
C VAL A 146 -11.99 4.78 4.08
N ASP A 147 -11.44 5.98 4.25
CA ASP A 147 -12.14 7.24 4.16
C ASP A 147 -11.70 8.00 2.92
N CYS A 148 -12.53 8.96 2.53
CA CYS A 148 -12.15 9.94 1.53
C CYS A 148 -12.63 11.33 1.90
N SER A 149 -12.09 12.33 1.20
CA SER A 149 -12.65 13.67 1.25
C SER A 149 -12.48 14.36 -0.07
N LEU A 150 -13.36 15.32 -0.29
CA LEU A 150 -13.28 16.24 -1.39
C LEU A 150 -12.99 17.63 -0.86
N LYS A 151 -11.98 18.30 -1.42
CA LYS A 151 -11.66 19.69 -1.14
C LYS A 151 -12.08 20.54 -2.33
N ASP A 152 -12.95 21.50 -2.07
CA ASP A 152 -13.24 22.63 -2.96
C ASP A 152 -12.33 23.78 -2.54
N ALA A 153 -11.29 24.03 -3.33
CA ALA A 153 -10.31 25.08 -3.03
C ALA A 153 -10.89 26.48 -3.27
N SER A 154 -11.85 26.61 -4.18
CA SER A 154 -12.47 27.89 -4.53
C SER A 154 -13.35 28.43 -3.40
N ALA A 155 -14.06 27.55 -2.69
CA ALA A 155 -14.93 27.90 -1.57
C ALA A 155 -14.28 27.64 -0.19
N GLY A 156 -13.08 27.05 -0.14
CA GLY A 156 -12.42 26.67 1.11
C GLY A 156 -13.17 25.61 1.91
N ARG A 157 -13.88 24.71 1.22
CA ARG A 157 -14.73 23.67 1.85
C ARG A 157 -14.12 22.29 1.72
N ILE A 158 -14.39 21.45 2.71
CA ILE A 158 -14.05 20.03 2.67
C ILE A 158 -15.31 19.21 2.94
N PHE A 159 -15.57 18.25 2.06
CA PHE A 159 -16.67 17.31 2.18
C PHE A 159 -16.11 15.97 2.62
N PRO A 160 -16.46 15.49 3.82
CA PRO A 160 -16.05 14.18 4.28
C PRO A 160 -16.81 13.08 3.54
N GLY A 161 -16.20 11.92 3.45
CA GLY A 161 -16.73 10.78 2.72
C GLY A 161 -16.10 9.46 3.16
N GLN A 162 -16.63 8.38 2.62
CA GLN A 162 -16.14 7.02 2.83
C GLN A 162 -15.75 6.42 1.48
N ALA A 163 -14.76 5.53 1.47
CA ALA A 163 -14.45 4.73 0.28
C ALA A 163 -14.70 3.25 0.58
N GLY A 164 -15.59 2.60 -0.16
CA GLY A 164 -15.92 1.19 0.04
C GLY A 164 -17.24 0.79 -0.63
N PRO A 165 -17.44 -0.48 -1.00
CA PRO A 165 -16.70 -1.66 -0.53
C PRO A 165 -15.35 -1.91 -1.23
N LEU A 166 -14.41 -2.47 -0.46
CA LEU A 166 -13.06 -2.89 -0.86
C LEU A 166 -13.07 -4.34 -1.36
N ALA A 167 -13.40 -4.54 -2.64
CA ALA A 167 -13.38 -5.87 -3.27
C ALA A 167 -12.60 -5.91 -4.60
N ALA A 168 -11.95 -4.80 -4.95
CA ALA A 168 -11.24 -4.64 -6.22
C ALA A 168 -10.00 -3.75 -6.03
N ALA A 169 -9.12 -3.71 -7.03
CA ALA A 169 -7.94 -2.85 -7.04
C ALA A 169 -8.26 -1.34 -7.09
N SER A 170 -9.53 -0.97 -7.26
CA SER A 170 -10.04 0.38 -7.09
C SER A 170 -11.23 0.40 -6.14
N VAL A 171 -11.34 1.47 -5.37
CA VAL A 171 -12.35 1.62 -4.32
C VAL A 171 -13.34 2.69 -4.74
N PRO A 172 -14.64 2.38 -4.73
CA PRO A 172 -15.67 3.37 -4.98
C PRO A 172 -15.68 4.47 -3.92
N LEU A 173 -15.88 5.72 -4.34
CA LEU A 173 -15.89 6.88 -3.44
C LEU A 173 -17.31 7.37 -3.15
N TYR A 174 -17.56 7.77 -1.91
CA TYR A 174 -18.84 8.30 -1.46
C TYR A 174 -18.63 9.55 -0.63
N THR A 175 -19.48 10.56 -0.80
CA THR A 175 -19.42 11.83 -0.06
C THR A 175 -20.74 12.08 0.65
N GLN A 176 -20.71 12.85 1.73
CA GLN A 176 -21.95 13.27 2.40
C GLN A 176 -22.81 14.10 1.44
N SER A 177 -24.10 13.77 1.36
CA SER A 177 -25.07 14.57 0.62
C SER A 177 -25.77 15.57 1.53
N GLY A 178 -25.51 16.85 1.28
CA GLY A 178 -26.17 17.98 1.95
C GLY A 178 -26.31 17.82 3.47
N THR A 179 -27.47 18.20 4.00
CA THR A 179 -27.76 18.27 5.45
C THR A 179 -28.24 16.94 6.06
N GLY A 180 -28.38 15.87 5.26
CA GLY A 180 -29.09 14.64 5.65
C GLY A 180 -28.24 13.52 6.24
N GLY A 181 -26.91 13.70 6.35
CA GLY A 181 -26.00 12.72 6.96
C GLY A 181 -25.83 11.40 6.20
N SER A 182 -26.48 11.24 5.05
CA SER A 182 -26.32 10.07 4.17
C SER A 182 -25.11 10.26 3.24
N LEU A 183 -24.47 9.16 2.88
CA LEU A 183 -23.40 9.13 1.88
C LEU A 183 -23.99 8.80 0.50
N GLU A 184 -23.60 9.57 -0.51
CA GLU A 184 -23.96 9.34 -1.90
C GLU A 184 -22.72 9.04 -2.73
N ARG A 185 -22.91 8.32 -3.84
CA ARG A 185 -21.82 7.97 -4.74
C ARG A 185 -21.21 9.25 -5.31
N MET A 186 -19.88 9.41 -5.17
CA MET A 186 -19.20 10.57 -5.74
C MET A 186 -19.25 10.54 -7.26
N THR A 187 -19.54 11.70 -7.83
CA THR A 187 -19.48 12.05 -9.26
C THR A 187 -18.76 13.39 -9.44
N ASP A 188 -18.54 13.80 -10.69
CA ASP A 188 -17.97 15.09 -11.07
C ASP A 188 -18.78 16.32 -10.63
N ILE A 189 -20.04 16.10 -10.24
CA ILE A 189 -21.00 17.12 -9.78
C ILE A 189 -21.42 16.90 -8.31
N SER A 190 -20.70 16.08 -7.55
CA SER A 190 -20.99 15.80 -6.13
C SER A 190 -20.03 16.53 -5.19
N PRO A 191 -20.46 16.90 -3.96
CA PRO A 191 -21.80 16.72 -3.39
C PRO A 191 -22.80 17.82 -3.80
N ALA A 192 -24.10 17.48 -3.80
CA ALA A 192 -25.22 18.43 -3.96
C ALA A 192 -25.15 19.34 -5.21
N GLY A 193 -24.67 18.82 -6.35
CA GLY A 193 -24.59 19.55 -7.62
C GLY A 193 -23.35 20.44 -7.74
N GLN A 194 -22.40 20.37 -6.81
CA GLN A 194 -21.17 21.13 -6.88
C GLN A 194 -20.16 20.47 -7.82
N VAL A 195 -19.64 21.25 -8.76
CA VAL A 195 -18.57 20.82 -9.66
C VAL A 195 -17.23 20.94 -8.95
N VAL A 196 -16.50 19.84 -8.87
CA VAL A 196 -15.32 19.65 -8.00
C VAL A 196 -14.08 19.37 -8.81
N THR A 197 -13.95 20.14 -9.89
CA THR A 197 -12.93 19.95 -10.94
C THR A 197 -12.17 21.24 -11.25
N ASN A 198 -12.35 22.28 -10.42
CA ASN A 198 -11.64 23.54 -10.58
C ASN A 198 -10.18 23.39 -10.20
N THR A 199 -9.34 24.30 -10.69
CA THR A 199 -7.92 24.33 -10.31
C THR A 199 -7.75 24.45 -8.80
N GLY A 200 -6.99 23.53 -8.21
CA GLY A 200 -6.73 23.45 -6.77
C GLY A 200 -7.70 22.56 -6.00
N ASP A 201 -8.83 22.16 -6.60
CA ASP A 201 -9.72 21.16 -6.01
C ASP A 201 -8.98 19.84 -5.88
N ALA A 202 -9.32 19.06 -4.85
CA ALA A 202 -8.62 17.82 -4.58
C ALA A 202 -9.54 16.71 -4.08
N ILE A 203 -9.24 15.48 -4.49
CA ILE A 203 -9.86 14.27 -3.94
C ILE A 203 -8.79 13.48 -3.22
N ARG A 204 -9.08 13.11 -1.97
CA ARG A 204 -8.17 12.40 -1.08
C ARG A 204 -8.79 11.09 -0.63
N MET A 205 -7.97 10.06 -0.51
CA MET A 205 -8.36 8.76 0.03
C MET A 205 -7.27 8.24 0.96
N TRP A 206 -7.64 7.74 2.13
CA TRP A 206 -6.68 7.19 3.09
C TRP A 206 -7.33 6.09 3.93
N GLY A 207 -6.51 5.22 4.49
CA GLY A 207 -7.00 4.19 5.38
C GLY A 207 -6.09 2.98 5.45
N GLN A 208 -6.72 1.84 5.75
CA GLN A 208 -6.08 0.57 5.94
C GLN A 208 -6.87 -0.57 5.29
N TYR A 209 -6.16 -1.52 4.71
CA TYR A 209 -6.76 -2.73 4.13
C TYR A 209 -5.86 -3.94 4.27
N GLU A 210 -6.42 -5.14 4.26
CA GLU A 210 -5.66 -6.38 4.16
C GLU A 210 -5.55 -6.80 2.69
N VAL A 211 -4.35 -7.17 2.24
CA VAL A 211 -4.15 -7.78 0.91
C VAL A 211 -4.56 -9.26 0.96
N ALA A 212 -5.17 -9.78 -0.11
CA ALA A 212 -5.38 -11.22 -0.26
C ALA A 212 -4.02 -11.96 -0.26
N VAL A 213 -3.90 -12.99 0.58
CA VAL A 213 -2.70 -13.84 0.69
C VAL A 213 -2.77 -14.96 -0.35
#